data_AF-A0A432MEH8-F1
#
_entry.id   AF-A0A432MEH8-F1
#
_cell.length_a   1.000
_cell.length_b   1.000
_cell.length_c   1.000
_cell.angle_alpha   90.00
_cell.angle_beta   90.00
_cell.angle_gamma   90.00
#
_symmetry.space_group_name_H-M   'P 1'
#
loop_
_entity.id
_entity.type
_entity.pdbx_description
1 polymer ?
#
loop_
_entity_poly.entity_id
_entity_poly.type
_entity_poly.pdbx_seq_one_letter_code
_entity_poly.pdbx_strand_id
1 'polypeptide(L)' 'MPPPTTARTPIKLHRNVALIRTEDPLVVEELMARKPLARLIAGRLSETVLLVRPEDETALLEELRRMGHAPRVVR' A
#
# COMPACT_ATOMS: atom_id res chain seq x y z
N MET A 1 11.20 26.48 34.11
CA MET A 1 11.04 25.67 32.87
C MET A 1 10.35 24.36 33.25
N PRO A 2 9.20 24.00 32.67
CA PRO A 2 8.71 22.64 32.76
C PRO A 2 9.66 21.69 31.98
N PRO A 3 9.82 20.43 32.40
CA PRO A 3 10.64 19.46 31.69
C PRO A 3 10.05 19.16 30.30
N PRO A 4 10.89 18.87 29.28
CA PRO A 4 10.38 18.47 27.97
C PRO A 4 9.62 17.15 28.11
N THR A 5 8.33 17.18 27.79
CA THR A 5 7.52 15.96 27.66
C THR A 5 8.01 15.20 26.43
N THR A 6 8.72 14.09 26.64
CA THR A 6 9.09 13.16 25.57
C THR A 6 7.81 12.53 25.01
N ALA A 7 7.20 13.21 24.04
CA ALA A 7 6.04 12.69 23.32
C ALA A 7 6.49 11.48 22.50
N ARG A 8 6.01 10.29 22.84
CA ARG A 8 6.26 9.08 22.04
C ARG A 8 5.55 9.21 20.70
N THR A 9 6.30 9.14 19.61
CA THR A 9 5.71 9.02 18.26
C THR A 9 5.04 7.65 18.15
N PRO A 10 3.74 7.57 17.84
CA PRO A 10 3.11 6.28 17.59
C PRO A 10 3.68 5.69 16.30
N ILE A 11 4.34 4.53 16.40
CA ILE A 11 4.91 3.80 15.26
C ILE A 11 4.06 2.56 14.99
N LYS A 12 3.61 2.37 13.75
CA LYS A 12 2.96 1.15 13.28
C LYS A 12 3.97 0.30 12.52
N LEU A 13 4.36 -0.83 13.10
CA LEU A 13 5.29 -1.76 12.47
C LEU A 13 4.52 -2.83 11.69
N HIS A 14 4.71 -2.85 10.38
CA HIS A 14 4.25 -3.93 9.52
C HIS A 14 5.42 -4.88 9.24
N ARG A 15 5.22 -6.19 9.42
CA ARG A 15 6.20 -7.25 9.09
C ARG A 15 5.62 -8.13 8.00
N ASN A 16 6.48 -8.67 7.14
CA ASN A 16 6.11 -9.53 6.01
C ASN A 16 5.02 -8.87 5.16
N VAL A 17 5.37 -7.76 4.49
CA VAL A 17 4.48 -7.05 3.58
C VAL A 17 5.21 -6.79 2.28
N ALA A 18 4.48 -6.79 1.17
CA ALA A 18 4.99 -6.39 -0.12
C ALA A 18 4.72 -4.90 -0.35
N LEU A 19 5.64 -4.24 -1.06
CA LEU A 19 5.46 -2.88 -1.55
C LEU A 19 5.17 -2.94 -3.04
N ILE A 20 4.01 -2.43 -3.45
CA ILE A 20 3.67 -2.28 -4.86
C ILE A 20 3.73 -0.80 -5.22
N ARG A 21 4.53 -0.49 -6.24
CA ARG A 21 4.59 0.84 -6.84
C ARG A 21 3.83 0.86 -8.16
N THR A 22 2.86 1.75 -8.27
CA THR A 22 2.17 2.09 -9.52
C THR A 22 2.90 3.22 -10.25
N GLU A 23 2.63 3.38 -11.54
CA GLU A 23 3.23 4.45 -12.34
C GLU A 23 2.50 5.79 -12.18
N ASP A 24 1.19 5.74 -11.92
CA ASP A 24 0.30 6.90 -11.81
C ASP A 24 -0.55 6.82 -10.52
N PRO A 25 -0.72 7.92 -9.77
CA PRO A 25 -1.65 8.01 -8.63
C PRO A 25 -3.10 7.61 -8.96
N LEU A 26 -3.58 7.85 -10.18
CA LEU A 26 -4.93 7.51 -10.61
C LEU A 26 -5.21 6.01 -10.46
N VAL A 27 -4.20 5.17 -10.70
CA VAL A 27 -4.30 3.71 -10.52
C VAL A 27 -4.60 3.36 -9.07
N VAL A 28 -3.99 4.06 -8.12
CA VAL A 28 -4.24 3.85 -6.68
C VAL A 28 -5.67 4.24 -6.34
N GLU A 29 -6.15 5.39 -6.84
CA GLU A 29 -7.53 5.84 -6.62
C GLU A 29 -8.54 4.85 -7.20
N GLU A 30 -8.32 4.34 -8.41
CA GLU A 30 -9.17 3.33 -9.04
C GLU A 30 -9.22 2.02 -8.26
N LEU A 31 -8.08 1.56 -7.73
CA LEU A 31 -8.01 0.38 -6.87
C LEU A 31 -8.79 0.60 -5.57
N MET A 32 -8.63 1.76 -4.94
CA MET A 32 -9.26 2.09 -3.66
C MET A 32 -10.78 2.30 -3.81
N ALA A 33 -11.25 2.77 -4.97
CA ALA A 33 -12.67 2.88 -5.30
C ALA A 33 -13.35 1.51 -5.45
N ARG A 34 -12.60 0.46 -5.79
CA ARG A 34 -13.11 -0.91 -5.94
C ARG A 34 -13.00 -1.66 -4.61
N LYS A 35 -14.11 -1.75 -3.88
CA LYS A 35 -14.20 -2.40 -2.55
C LYS A 35 -13.52 -3.78 -2.44
N PRO A 36 -13.58 -4.69 -3.45
CA PRO A 36 -12.86 -5.96 -3.38
C PRO A 36 -11.34 -5.80 -3.37
N LEU A 37 -10.80 -4.85 -4.14
CA LEU A 37 -9.36 -4.62 -4.29
C LEU A 37 -8.80 -3.80 -3.13
N ALA A 38 -9.56 -2.82 -2.65
CA ALA A 38 -9.21 -2.06 -1.45
C ALA A 38 -8.96 -2.95 -0.21
N ARG A 39 -9.61 -4.13 -0.14
CA ARG A 39 -9.41 -5.10 0.95
C ARG A 39 -8.06 -5.81 0.91
N LEU A 40 -7.43 -5.89 -0.26
CA LEU A 40 -6.11 -6.50 -0.47
C LEU A 40 -4.98 -5.55 -0.01
N ILE A 41 -5.29 -4.27 0.18
CA ILE A 41 -4.33 -3.22 0.52
C ILE A 41 -4.31 -3.04 2.05
N ALA A 42 -3.16 -3.31 2.66
CA ALA A 42 -2.93 -3.14 4.09
C ALA A 42 -2.73 -1.67 4.51
N GLY A 43 -2.37 -0.81 3.56
CA GLY A 43 -2.22 0.63 3.75
C GLY A 43 -1.64 1.34 2.53
N ARG A 44 -1.69 2.68 2.52
CA ARG A 44 -1.06 3.54 1.52
C ARG A 44 0.12 4.25 2.17
N LEU A 45 1.30 4.13 1.56
CA LEU A 45 2.52 4.82 2.04
C LEU A 45 2.76 6.14 1.33
N SER A 46 2.31 6.27 0.08
CA SER A 46 2.35 7.50 -0.70
C SER A 46 1.31 7.45 -1.81
N GLU A 47 1.29 8.48 -2.67
CA GLU A 47 0.33 8.56 -3.76
C GLU A 47 0.41 7.39 -4.75
N THR A 48 1.58 6.75 -4.90
CA THR A 48 1.82 5.64 -5.84
C THR A 48 2.35 4.36 -5.19
N VAL A 49 2.46 4.33 -3.85
CA VAL A 49 3.02 3.18 -3.12
C VAL A 49 2.01 2.60 -2.16
N LEU A 50 1.69 1.32 -2.37
CA LEU A 50 0.75 0.55 -1.58
C LEU A 50 1.47 -0.52 -0.76
N LEU A 51 1.01 -0.70 0.46
CA LEU A 51 1.37 -1.79 1.36
C LEU A 51 0.38 -2.94 1.14
N VAL A 52 0.89 -4.13 0.84
CA VAL A 52 0.08 -5.29 0.49
C VAL A 52 0.50 -6.48 1.34
N ARG A 53 -0.46 -7.31 1.77
CA ARG A 53 -0.10 -8.53 2.48
C ARG A 53 0.44 -9.58 1.52
N PRO A 54 1.39 -10.44 1.94
CA PRO A 54 1.99 -11.44 1.05
C PRO A 54 0.94 -12.40 0.47
N GLU A 55 -0.10 -12.74 1.24
CA GLU A 55 -1.20 -13.59 0.77
C GLU A 55 -2.03 -12.95 -0.36
N ASP A 56 -2.05 -11.63 -0.43
CA ASP A 56 -2.87 -10.85 -1.37
C ASP A 56 -2.05 -10.29 -2.56
N GLU A 57 -0.71 -10.36 -2.49
CA GLU A 57 0.22 -9.82 -3.51
C GLU A 57 -0.12 -10.33 -4.90
N THR A 58 -0.19 -11.65 -5.06
CA THR A 58 -0.45 -12.28 -6.36
C THR A 58 -1.79 -11.86 -6.94
N ALA A 59 -2.84 -11.83 -6.11
CA ALA A 59 -4.19 -11.46 -6.56
C ALA A 59 -4.25 -10.00 -7.02
N LEU A 60 -3.59 -9.09 -6.30
CA LEU A 60 -3.55 -7.68 -6.66
C LEU A 60 -2.72 -7.44 -7.93
N LEU A 61 -1.60 -8.15 -8.12
CA LEU A 61 -0.78 -8.07 -9.33
C LEU A 61 -1.51 -8.58 -10.56
N GLU A 62 -2.27 -9.67 -10.44
CA GLU A 62 -3.09 -10.18 -11.53
C GLU A 62 -4.16 -9.18 -11.95
N GLU A 63 -4.85 -8.56 -10.99
CA GLU A 63 -5.88 -7.58 -11.31
C GLU A 63 -5.29 -6.32 -11.95
N LEU A 64 -4.17 -5.81 -11.42
CA LEU A 64 -3.47 -4.68 -12.03
C LEU A 64 -3.06 -4.96 -13.48
N ARG A 65 -2.61 -6.18 -13.78
CA ARG A 65 -2.31 -6.60 -15.17
C ARG A 65 -3.57 -6.67 -16.03
N ARG A 66 -4.69 -7.16 -15.50
CA ARG A 66 -5.98 -7.17 -16.21
C ARG A 66 -6.50 -5.77 -16.51
N MET A 67 -6.21 -4.81 -15.63
CA MET A 67 -6.51 -3.39 -15.84
C MET A 67 -5.57 -2.71 -16.85
N GLY A 68 -4.55 -3.42 -17.37
CA GLY A 68 -3.60 -2.88 -18.34
C GLY A 68 -2.40 -2.15 -17.70
N HIS A 69 -2.19 -2.28 -16.40
CA HIS A 69 -1.06 -1.67 -15.69
C HIS A 69 0.12 -2.63 -15.56
N ALA A 70 1.33 -2.08 -15.48
CA ALA A 70 2.57 -2.80 -15.26
C ALA A 70 3.18 -2.47 -13.88
N PRO A 71 2.60 -2.99 -12.78
CA PRO A 71 3.08 -2.69 -11.44
C PRO A 71 4.48 -3.25 -11.18
N ARG A 72 5.29 -2.49 -10.44
CA ARG A 72 6.60 -2.94 -9.96
C ARG A 72 6.50 -3.39 -8.50
N VAL A 73 6.93 -4.62 -8.26
CA VAL A 73 7.11 -5.16 -6.91
C VAL A 73 8.47 -4.72 -6.38
N VAL A 74 8.48 -4.10 -5.21
CA VAL A 74 9.70 -3.76 -4.46
C VAL A 74 9.73 -4.67 -3.23
N ARG A 75 10.81 -5.42 -3.08
CA ARG A 75 11.04 -6.37 -1.98
C ARG A 75 12.06 -5.82 -1.01
#